data_AF-A0A8T4EL35-F1
#
_entry.id   AF-A0A8T4EL35-F1
#
_cell.length_a   1.000
_cell.length_b   1.000
_cell.length_c   1.000
_cell.angle_alpha   90.00
_cell.angle_beta   90.00
_cell.angle_gamma   90.00
#
_symmetry.space_group_name_H-M   'P 1'
#
loop_
_entity.id
_entity.type
_entity.pdbx_description
1 polymer ?
#
loop_
_entity_poly.entity_id
_entity_poly.type
_entity_poly.pdbx_seq_one_letter_code
_entity_poly.pdbx_strand_id
1 'polypeptide(L)'
;MLDFLLEHKWALLFYAAVFLFVFLKRKKFERQLKIIFLYKTKWGLNLMDSIARKHRELVKLIGYIGIGIGFGGMAVIVGFLFKGAYDILFVPNAPPTISPVLPGVHIPGGLYIPLWEGLIAIFIVAAVHEFFHGVVARAHNVPIKSSGPAIIGPFFAAFVEPDEERVKRQSDVAQYSFFAAG
;
A
#
# COMPACT_ATOMS: atom_id res chain seq x y z
N MET A 1 14.63 8.73 27.55
CA MET A 1 15.02 9.10 26.17
C MET A 1 16.22 8.29 25.68
N LEU A 2 17.31 8.22 26.45
CA LEU A 2 18.48 7.42 26.08
C LEU A 2 18.16 5.93 25.97
N ASP A 3 17.37 5.38 26.89
CA ASP A 3 17.00 3.97 26.90
C ASP A 3 16.21 3.57 25.65
N PHE A 4 15.24 4.40 25.24
CA PHE A 4 14.49 4.20 24.00
C PHE A 4 15.40 4.16 22.77
N LEU A 5 16.38 5.07 22.69
CA LEU A 5 17.32 5.11 21.57
C LEU A 5 18.23 3.88 21.56
N LEU A 6 18.66 3.40 22.73
CA LEU A 6 19.51 2.22 22.86
C LEU A 6 18.76 0.92 22.52
N GLU A 7 17.51 0.81 22.96
CA GLU A 7 16.62 -0.31 22.68
C GLU A 7 16.33 -0.44 21.18
N HIS A 8 16.04 0.68 20.51
CA HIS A 8 15.62 0.71 19.11
C HIS A 8 16.74 1.08 18.12
N LYS A 9 18.00 1.10 18.57
CA LYS A 9 19.14 1.62 17.79
C LYS A 9 19.25 1.02 16.39
N TRP A 10 18.97 -0.27 16.22
CA TRP A 10 19.08 -0.95 14.93
C TRP A 10 18.00 -0.51 13.93
N ALA A 11 16.75 -0.38 14.40
CA ALA A 11 15.67 0.14 13.58
C ALA A 11 15.90 1.61 13.21
N LEU A 12 16.33 2.43 14.17
CA LEU A 12 16.64 3.84 13.94
C LEU A 12 17.80 4.02 12.95
N LEU A 13 18.89 3.25 13.10
CA LEU A 13 20.01 3.24 12.16
C LEU A 13 19.59 2.80 10.76
N PHE A 14 18.73 1.77 10.67
CA PHE A 14 18.19 1.31 9.41
C PHE A 14 17.37 2.42 8.72
N TYR A 15 16.44 3.06 9.43
CA TYR A 15 15.62 4.13 8.86
C TYR A 15 16.44 5.37 8.49
N ALA A 16 17.45 5.72 9.28
CA ALA A 16 18.39 6.77 8.94
C ALA A 16 19.21 6.42 7.68
N ALA A 17 19.63 5.17 7.52
CA ALA A 17 20.34 4.70 6.34
C ALA A 17 19.45 4.71 5.09
N VAL A 18 18.18 4.28 5.20
CA VAL A 18 17.19 4.37 4.10
C VAL A 18 16.97 5.84 3.71
N PHE A 19 16.73 6.71 4.68
CA PHE A 19 16.55 8.13 4.43
C PHE A 19 17.78 8.75 3.74
N LEU A 20 18.99 8.46 4.23
CA LEU A 20 20.22 8.93 3.63
C LEU A 20 20.40 8.40 2.20
N PHE A 21 20.13 7.11 1.98
CA PHE A 21 20.19 6.50 0.65
C PHE A 21 19.24 7.20 -0.34
N VAL A 22 17.98 7.40 0.05
CA VAL A 22 16.97 8.11 -0.77
C VAL A 22 17.40 9.55 -1.01
N PHE A 23 17.89 10.25 0.01
CA PHE A 23 18.36 11.62 -0.11
C PHE A 23 19.54 11.76 -1.09
N LEU A 24 20.52 10.85 -1.00
CA LEU A 24 21.70 10.83 -1.88
C LEU A 24 21.33 10.42 -3.31
N LYS A 25 20.39 9.49 -3.48
CA LYS A 25 19.97 8.97 -4.79
C LYS A 25 18.73 9.65 -5.35
N ARG A 26 18.24 10.73 -4.75
CA ARG A 26 17.00 11.45 -5.11
C ARG A 26 16.86 11.85 -6.58
N LYS A 27 17.96 11.95 -7.32
CA LYS A 27 17.96 12.26 -8.76
C LYS A 27 17.57 11.07 -9.64
N LYS A 28 17.67 9.84 -9.13
CA LYS A 28 17.29 8.60 -9.84
C LYS A 28 15.81 8.25 -9.68
N PHE A 29 15.12 8.87 -8.73
CA PHE A 29 13.72 8.62 -8.43
C PHE A 29 12.86 9.75 -8.94
N GLU A 30 11.71 9.40 -9.50
CA GLU A 30 10.66 10.37 -9.72
C GLU A 30 9.98 10.66 -8.38
N ARG A 31 9.78 11.95 -8.08
CA ARG A 31 9.20 12.38 -6.80
C ARG A 31 7.73 12.72 -7.00
N GLN A 32 6.86 12.02 -6.29
CA GLN A 32 5.44 12.34 -6.17
C GLN A 32 5.14 12.82 -4.75
N LEU A 33 4.27 13.84 -4.62
CA LEU A 33 3.81 14.41 -3.34
C LEU A 33 4.93 14.73 -2.32
N LYS A 34 6.14 15.02 -2.80
CA LYS A 34 7.39 15.28 -2.03
C LYS A 34 7.94 14.12 -1.20
N ILE A 35 7.12 13.14 -0.82
CA ILE A 35 7.49 12.04 0.09
C ILE A 35 7.55 10.66 -0.58
N ILE A 36 7.01 10.52 -1.79
CA ILE A 36 6.98 9.25 -2.54
C ILE A 36 8.08 9.27 -3.60
N PHE A 37 8.92 8.26 -3.59
CA PHE A 37 10.03 8.09 -4.52
C PHE A 37 9.78 6.84 -5.38
N LEU A 38 9.57 7.04 -6.67
CA LEU A 38 9.27 5.97 -7.62
C LEU A 38 10.50 5.64 -8.45
N TYR A 39 10.84 4.34 -8.53
CA TYR A 39 11.83 3.86 -9.48
C TYR A 39 11.12 3.23 -10.69
N LYS A 40 10.97 4.03 -11.76
CA LYS A 40 10.22 3.62 -12.95
C LYS A 40 10.93 2.50 -13.70
N THR A 41 10.24 1.37 -13.80
CA THR A 41 10.67 0.20 -14.57
C THR A 41 9.51 -0.33 -15.42
N LYS A 42 9.74 -1.45 -16.11
CA LYS A 42 8.71 -2.25 -16.79
C LYS A 42 8.53 -3.61 -16.12
N TRP A 43 8.96 -3.75 -14.86
CA TRP A 43 8.94 -5.02 -14.14
C TRP A 43 7.51 -5.50 -13.87
N GLY A 44 7.21 -6.75 -14.20
CA GLY A 44 5.88 -7.34 -14.03
C GLY A 44 4.86 -6.98 -15.12
N LEU A 45 5.12 -6.02 -16.02
CA LEU A 45 4.15 -5.63 -17.05
C LEU A 45 3.75 -6.79 -17.97
N ASN A 46 4.73 -7.57 -18.44
CA ASN A 46 4.46 -8.75 -19.28
C ASN A 46 3.63 -9.81 -18.55
N LEU A 47 3.82 -9.95 -17.23
CA LEU A 47 3.05 -10.89 -16.42
C LEU A 47 1.61 -10.40 -16.26
N MET A 48 1.41 -9.11 -15.98
CA MET A 48 0.08 -8.49 -15.95
C MET A 48 -0.64 -8.67 -17.29
N ASP A 49 0.04 -8.39 -18.40
CA ASP A 49 -0.49 -8.56 -19.75
C ASP A 49 -0.84 -10.02 -20.06
N SER A 50 -0.06 -10.98 -19.56
CA SER A 50 -0.31 -12.41 -19.74
C SER A 50 -1.57 -12.85 -18.98
N ILE A 51 -1.65 -12.51 -17.69
CA ILE A 51 -2.79 -12.87 -16.83
C ILE A 51 -4.07 -12.21 -17.35
N ALA A 52 -4.02 -10.91 -17.63
CA ALA A 52 -5.17 -10.15 -18.08
C ALA A 52 -5.68 -10.58 -19.45
N ARG A 53 -4.82 -11.03 -20.36
CA ARG A 53 -5.27 -11.56 -21.66
C ARG A 53 -5.82 -12.97 -21.54
N LYS A 54 -5.15 -13.85 -20.79
CA LYS A 54 -5.53 -15.26 -20.66
C LYS A 54 -6.81 -15.45 -19.84
N HIS A 55 -6.97 -14.67 -18.77
CA HIS A 55 -8.06 -14.83 -17.80
C HIS A 55 -8.94 -13.57 -17.72
N ARG A 56 -9.09 -12.87 -18.85
CA ARG A 56 -9.70 -11.53 -18.91
C ARG A 56 -11.02 -11.39 -18.16
N GLU A 57 -11.99 -12.24 -18.47
CA GLU A 57 -13.33 -12.14 -17.88
C GLU A 57 -13.34 -12.55 -16.41
N LEU A 58 -12.50 -13.52 -16.01
CA LEU A 58 -12.32 -13.89 -14.61
C LEU A 58 -11.72 -12.73 -13.80
N VAL A 59 -10.70 -12.04 -14.34
CA VAL A 59 -10.09 -10.88 -13.68
C VAL A 59 -11.12 -9.76 -13.48
N LYS A 60 -11.94 -9.45 -14.49
CA LYS A 60 -13.02 -8.46 -14.35
C LYS A 60 -14.03 -8.88 -13.30
N LEU A 61 -14.44 -10.15 -13.30
CA LEU A 61 -15.37 -10.68 -12.31
C LEU A 61 -14.82 -10.55 -10.89
N ILE A 62 -13.55 -10.90 -10.67
CA ILE A 62 -12.87 -10.71 -9.39
C ILE A 62 -12.87 -9.23 -9.00
N GLY A 63 -12.56 -8.33 -9.94
CA GLY A 63 -12.63 -6.89 -9.69
C GLY A 63 -14.03 -6.43 -9.25
N TYR A 64 -15.08 -6.92 -9.90
CA TYR A 64 -16.48 -6.59 -9.53
C TYR A 64 -16.90 -7.15 -8.17
N ILE A 65 -16.48 -8.37 -7.85
CA ILE A 65 -16.66 -8.94 -6.51
C ILE A 65 -15.90 -8.10 -5.47
N GLY A 66 -14.69 -7.66 -5.84
CA GLY A 66 -13.85 -6.76 -5.05
C GLY A 66 -14.57 -5.48 -4.68
N ILE A 67 -15.37 -4.88 -5.57
CA ILE A 67 -16.17 -3.69 -5.26
C ILE A 67 -17.09 -3.94 -4.05
N GLY A 68 -17.81 -5.06 -4.05
CA GLY A 68 -18.70 -5.43 -2.95
C GLY A 68 -17.94 -5.68 -1.65
N ILE A 69 -16.83 -6.40 -1.72
CA ILE A 69 -15.95 -6.65 -0.55
C ILE A 69 -15.38 -5.34 -0.03
N GLY A 70 -14.96 -4.43 -0.91
CA GLY A 70 -14.38 -3.13 -0.56
C GLY A 70 -15.37 -2.25 0.19
N PHE A 71 -16.60 -2.09 -0.32
CA PHE A 71 -17.64 -1.35 0.39
C PHE A 71 -18.08 -2.03 1.69
N GLY A 72 -18.18 -3.36 1.71
CA GLY A 72 -18.47 -4.11 2.94
C GLY A 72 -17.38 -3.92 3.99
N GLY A 73 -16.11 -4.06 3.61
CA GLY A 73 -14.96 -3.81 4.47
C GLY A 73 -14.90 -2.38 4.98
N MET A 74 -15.23 -1.41 4.12
CA MET A 74 -15.33 0.01 4.51
C MET A 74 -16.40 0.21 5.59
N ALA A 75 -17.59 -0.37 5.44
CA ALA A 75 -18.64 -0.29 6.45
C ALA A 75 -18.21 -0.92 7.79
N VAL A 76 -17.51 -2.06 7.75
CA VAL A 76 -16.96 -2.72 8.94
C VAL A 76 -15.93 -1.84 9.64
N ILE A 77 -14.95 -1.30 8.90
CA ILE A 77 -13.91 -0.42 9.46
C ILE A 77 -14.55 0.82 10.07
N VAL A 78 -15.47 1.48 9.36
CA VAL A 78 -16.20 2.65 9.88
C VAL A 78 -16.97 2.29 11.15
N GLY A 79 -17.61 1.13 11.21
CA GLY A 79 -18.26 0.63 12.42
C GLY A 79 -17.29 0.48 13.60
N PHE A 80 -16.10 -0.09 13.37
CA PHE A 80 -15.06 -0.17 14.41
C PHE A 80 -14.55 1.20 14.85
N LEU A 81 -14.43 2.17 13.93
CA LEU A 81 -14.05 3.54 14.26
C LEU A 81 -15.10 4.21 15.16
N PHE A 82 -16.38 4.07 14.85
CA PHE A 82 -17.47 4.61 15.69
C PHE A 82 -17.49 3.95 17.07
N LYS A 83 -17.37 2.63 17.13
CA LYS A 83 -17.27 1.91 18.42
C LYS A 83 -16.05 2.39 19.20
N GLY A 84 -14.92 2.55 18.54
CA GLY A 84 -13.70 3.03 19.15
C GLY A 84 -13.82 4.44 19.72
N ALA A 85 -14.43 5.36 18.95
CA ALA A 85 -14.72 6.70 19.42
C ALA A 85 -15.66 6.70 20.63
N TYR A 86 -16.69 5.85 20.63
CA TYR A 86 -17.58 5.68 21.77
C TYR A 86 -16.81 5.18 23.01
N ASP A 87 -16.01 4.13 22.86
CA ASP A 87 -15.26 3.53 23.98
C ASP A 87 -14.30 4.55 24.61
N ILE A 88 -13.59 5.34 23.79
CA ILE A 88 -12.67 6.38 24.28
C ILE A 88 -13.41 7.47 25.08
N LEU A 89 -14.65 7.80 24.70
CA LEU A 89 -15.42 8.87 25.35
C LEU A 89 -16.15 8.43 26.61
N PHE A 90 -16.60 7.16 26.67
CA PHE A 90 -17.54 6.70 27.68
C PHE A 90 -17.06 5.52 28.53
N VAL A 91 -15.97 4.84 28.15
CA VAL A 91 -15.40 3.71 28.91
C VAL A 91 -14.08 4.14 29.55
N PRO A 92 -14.00 4.21 30.89
CA PRO A 92 -12.75 4.55 31.57
C PRO A 92 -11.62 3.58 31.20
N ASN A 93 -10.44 4.13 30.87
CA ASN A 93 -9.23 3.38 30.48
C ASN A 93 -9.40 2.50 29.21
N ALA A 94 -10.31 2.85 28.29
CA ALA A 94 -10.41 2.16 27.02
C ALA A 94 -9.08 2.24 26.23
N PRO A 95 -8.60 1.12 25.67
CA PRO A 95 -7.41 1.12 24.83
C PRO A 95 -7.69 1.83 23.49
N PRO A 96 -6.67 2.40 22.84
CA PRO A 96 -6.83 3.00 21.52
C PRO A 96 -7.24 1.94 20.48
N THR A 97 -8.26 2.25 19.69
CA THR A 97 -8.80 1.34 18.66
C THR A 97 -7.86 1.19 17.46
N ILE A 98 -7.05 2.21 17.19
CA ILE A 98 -6.00 2.18 16.17
C ILE A 98 -4.72 2.61 16.83
N SER A 99 -3.65 1.86 16.59
CA SER A 99 -2.29 2.29 16.89
C SER A 99 -1.46 2.30 15.62
N PRO A 100 -0.58 3.31 15.42
CA PRO A 100 0.45 3.21 14.41
C PRO A 100 1.36 2.01 14.70
N VAL A 101 1.90 1.44 13.62
CA VAL A 101 2.85 0.32 13.67
C VAL A 101 4.08 0.71 12.87
N LEU A 102 5.25 0.57 13.48
CA LEU A 102 6.53 0.82 12.85
C LEU A 102 7.45 -0.39 13.12
N PRO A 103 7.78 -1.20 12.09
CA PRO A 103 8.62 -2.38 12.28
C PRO A 103 9.93 -2.08 13.02
N GLY A 104 10.27 -2.92 14.00
CA GLY A 104 11.45 -2.74 14.83
C GLY A 104 11.36 -1.63 15.86
N VAL A 105 10.21 -0.97 16.03
CA VAL A 105 9.97 0.05 17.06
C VAL A 105 8.73 -0.31 17.88
N HIS A 106 8.90 -0.43 19.19
CA HIS A 106 7.77 -0.63 20.09
C HIS A 106 7.09 0.71 20.37
N ILE A 107 5.84 0.82 19.93
CA ILE A 107 4.99 1.98 20.19
C ILE A 107 4.04 1.61 21.33
N PRO A 108 3.98 2.40 22.42
CA PRO A 108 3.06 2.14 23.53
C PRO A 108 1.61 2.03 23.05
N GLY A 109 0.93 0.93 23.43
CA GLY A 109 -0.44 0.63 22.98
C GLY A 109 -0.53 0.05 21.56
N GLY A 110 0.60 -0.16 20.89
CA GLY A 110 0.69 -0.72 19.55
C GLY A 110 1.27 -2.13 19.51
N LEU A 111 1.15 -2.75 18.34
CA LEU A 111 1.78 -4.05 18.08
C LEU A 111 3.27 -3.84 17.78
N TYR A 112 4.12 -4.60 18.46
CA TYR A 112 5.52 -4.73 18.07
C TYR A 112 5.63 -5.74 16.93
N ILE A 113 6.10 -5.28 15.78
CA ILE A 113 6.46 -6.16 14.66
C ILE A 113 7.97 -6.12 14.51
N PRO A 114 8.67 -7.27 14.51
CA PRO A 114 10.09 -7.32 14.21
C PRO A 114 10.45 -6.63 12.88
N LEU A 115 11.62 -5.99 12.82
CA LEU A 115 11.99 -5.10 11.71
C LEU A 115 11.92 -5.81 10.35
N TRP A 116 12.58 -6.95 10.20
CA TRP A 116 12.73 -7.60 8.89
C TRP A 116 11.43 -8.23 8.42
N GLU A 117 10.75 -8.92 9.31
CA GLU A 117 9.46 -9.56 9.10
C GLU A 117 8.42 -8.51 8.69
N GLY A 118 8.38 -7.38 9.39
CA GLY A 118 7.49 -6.27 9.05
C GLY A 118 7.79 -5.65 7.69
N LEU A 119 9.06 -5.38 7.39
CA LEU A 119 9.45 -4.80 6.09
C LEU A 119 9.17 -5.74 4.91
N ILE A 120 9.46 -7.04 5.07
CA ILE A 120 9.18 -8.05 4.05
C ILE A 120 7.67 -8.19 3.84
N ALA A 121 6.90 -8.28 4.93
CA ALA A 121 5.44 -8.39 4.85
C ALA A 121 4.82 -7.18 4.14
N ILE A 122 5.20 -5.96 4.52
CA ILE A 122 4.71 -4.72 3.90
C ILE A 122 5.06 -4.71 2.41
N PHE A 123 6.30 -5.03 2.05
CA PHE A 123 6.72 -5.04 0.65
C PHE A 123 5.94 -6.07 -0.18
N ILE A 124 5.75 -7.29 0.33
CA ILE A 124 4.99 -8.34 -0.37
C ILE A 124 3.53 -7.92 -0.54
N VAL A 125 2.88 -7.44 0.53
CA VAL A 125 1.48 -7.00 0.47
C VAL A 125 1.33 -5.86 -0.52
N ALA A 126 2.17 -4.83 -0.45
CA ALA A 126 2.14 -3.70 -1.38
C ALA A 126 2.42 -4.14 -2.83
N ALA A 127 3.39 -5.03 -3.04
CA ALA A 127 3.70 -5.54 -4.37
C ALA A 127 2.53 -6.30 -4.99
N VAL A 128 1.85 -7.16 -4.21
CA VAL A 128 0.69 -7.92 -4.68
C VAL A 128 -0.52 -6.99 -4.90
N HIS A 129 -0.79 -6.08 -3.97
CA HIS A 129 -1.85 -5.08 -4.03
C HIS A 129 -1.78 -4.25 -5.32
N GLU A 130 -0.63 -3.60 -5.54
CA GLU A 130 -0.37 -2.78 -6.73
C GLU A 130 -0.36 -3.61 -8.02
N PHE A 131 0.16 -4.85 -7.95
CA PHE A 131 0.16 -5.74 -9.09
C PHE A 131 -1.26 -6.03 -9.59
N PHE A 132 -2.21 -6.31 -8.69
CA PHE A 132 -3.57 -6.62 -9.08
C PHE A 132 -4.35 -5.40 -9.59
N HIS A 133 -4.08 -4.20 -9.08
CA HIS A 133 -4.53 -2.95 -9.73
C HIS A 133 -4.09 -2.92 -11.20
N GLY A 134 -2.84 -3.28 -11.49
CA GLY A 134 -2.32 -3.39 -12.86
C GLY A 134 -2.99 -4.48 -13.70
N VAL A 135 -3.21 -5.67 -13.14
CA VAL A 135 -3.87 -6.79 -13.84
C VAL A 135 -5.30 -6.44 -14.23
N VAL A 136 -6.09 -5.91 -13.29
CA VAL A 136 -7.47 -5.46 -13.56
C VAL A 136 -7.46 -4.35 -14.61
N ALA A 137 -6.49 -3.43 -14.53
CA ALA A 137 -6.38 -2.38 -15.53
C ALA A 137 -6.15 -2.90 -16.95
N ARG A 138 -5.23 -3.84 -17.12
CA ARG A 138 -5.00 -4.51 -18.40
C ARG A 138 -6.24 -5.26 -18.89
N ALA A 139 -7.01 -5.87 -17.99
CA ALA A 139 -8.26 -6.57 -18.35
C ALA A 139 -9.36 -5.61 -18.87
N HIS A 140 -9.31 -4.33 -18.48
CA HIS A 140 -10.14 -3.25 -19.00
C HIS A 140 -9.50 -2.49 -20.19
N ASN A 141 -8.44 -3.04 -20.81
CA ASN A 141 -7.66 -2.40 -21.89
C ASN A 141 -7.04 -1.04 -21.50
N VAL A 142 -6.79 -0.80 -20.22
CA VAL A 142 -6.07 0.40 -19.77
C VAL A 142 -4.57 0.12 -19.81
N PRO A 143 -3.77 0.88 -20.58
CA PRO A 143 -2.33 0.73 -20.62
C PRO A 143 -1.69 1.07 -19.27
N ILE A 144 -0.64 0.34 -18.91
CA ILE A 144 0.24 0.68 -17.78
C ILE A 144 1.52 1.29 -18.35
N LYS A 145 1.81 2.53 -17.95
CA LYS A 145 2.97 3.32 -18.39
C LYS A 145 4.26 2.79 -17.78
N SER A 146 4.24 2.54 -16.47
CA SER A 146 5.38 2.00 -15.73
C SER A 146 4.92 1.26 -14.46
N SER A 147 5.85 0.51 -13.88
CA SER A 147 5.68 -0.15 -12.58
C SER A 147 7.03 -0.30 -11.92
N GLY A 148 7.07 -0.58 -10.63
CA GLY A 148 8.33 -0.84 -9.96
C GLY A 148 8.27 -0.71 -8.44
N PRO A 149 9.44 -0.76 -7.78
CA PRO A 149 9.52 -0.47 -6.37
C PRO A 149 9.31 1.03 -6.12
N ALA A 150 8.66 1.32 -5.00
CA ALA A 150 8.45 2.66 -4.46
C ALA A 150 9.02 2.74 -3.05
N ILE A 151 9.35 3.95 -2.62
CA ILE A 151 9.70 4.23 -1.23
C ILE A 151 8.80 5.36 -0.74
N ILE A 152 8.07 5.11 0.35
CA ILE A 152 7.18 6.08 1.00
C ILE A 152 7.74 6.36 2.38
N GLY A 153 8.41 7.51 2.54
CA GLY A 153 9.19 7.78 3.75
C GLY A 153 10.25 6.68 3.98
N PRO A 154 10.26 5.96 5.12
CA PRO A 154 11.17 4.84 5.36
C PRO A 154 10.68 3.48 4.82
N PHE A 155 9.45 3.39 4.31
CA PHE A 155 8.84 2.11 3.95
C PHE A 155 9.10 1.75 2.48
N PHE A 156 9.42 0.48 2.24
CA PHE A 156 9.42 -0.09 0.90
C PHE A 156 7.99 -0.40 0.47
N ALA A 157 7.66 -0.02 -0.76
CA ALA A 157 6.38 -0.26 -1.39
C ALA A 157 6.62 -0.70 -2.86
N ALA A 158 5.54 -0.90 -3.58
CA ALA A 158 5.54 -1.01 -5.04
C ALA A 158 4.59 0.05 -5.62
N PHE A 159 4.57 0.18 -6.93
CA PHE A 159 3.57 0.97 -7.62
C PHE A 159 3.28 0.42 -9.02
N VAL A 160 2.08 0.73 -9.50
CA VAL A 160 1.69 0.58 -10.90
C VAL A 160 1.10 1.89 -11.40
N GLU A 161 1.54 2.35 -12.57
CA GLU A 161 1.12 3.64 -13.16
C GLU A 161 0.20 3.40 -14.38
N PRO A 162 -1.12 3.25 -14.18
CA PRO A 162 -2.08 3.18 -15.28
C PRO A 162 -2.21 4.53 -16.01
N ASP A 163 -2.69 4.49 -17.25
CA ASP A 163 -3.04 5.71 -17.98
C ASP A 163 -4.31 6.37 -17.41
N GLU A 164 -4.13 7.32 -16.50
CA GLU A 164 -5.21 8.01 -15.78
C GLU A 164 -6.31 8.57 -16.69
N GLU A 165 -5.95 9.16 -17.82
CA GLU A 165 -6.92 9.71 -18.78
C GLU A 165 -7.78 8.62 -19.41
N ARG A 166 -7.26 7.40 -19.55
CA ARG A 166 -8.05 6.24 -19.99
C ARG A 166 -8.88 5.65 -18.87
N VAL A 167 -8.41 5.69 -17.63
CA VAL A 167 -9.19 5.27 -16.44
C VAL A 167 -10.43 6.15 -16.30
N LYS A 168 -10.27 7.48 -16.36
CA LYS A 168 -11.39 8.44 -16.24
C LYS A 168 -12.46 8.29 -17.34
N ARG A 169 -12.08 7.73 -18.50
CA ARG A 169 -12.99 7.47 -19.62
C ARG A 169 -13.69 6.10 -19.53
N GLN A 170 -13.33 5.26 -18.56
CA GLN A 170 -14.04 4.00 -18.32
C GLN A 170 -15.39 4.26 -17.66
N SER A 171 -16.29 3.28 -17.75
CA SER A 171 -17.53 3.28 -16.96
C SER A 171 -17.23 3.26 -15.46
N ASP A 172 -18.16 3.77 -14.64
CA ASP A 172 -17.99 3.84 -13.19
C ASP A 172 -17.72 2.47 -12.57
N VAL A 173 -18.43 1.43 -13.03
CA VAL A 173 -18.24 0.04 -12.55
C VAL A 173 -16.83 -0.45 -12.84
N ALA A 174 -16.30 -0.12 -14.02
CA ALA A 174 -14.91 -0.43 -14.33
C ALA A 174 -14.01 0.35 -13.38
N GLN A 175 -14.14 1.68 -13.26
CA GLN A 175 -13.34 2.51 -12.34
C GLN A 175 -13.32 1.95 -10.91
N TYR A 176 -14.48 1.60 -10.36
CA TYR A 176 -14.58 0.98 -9.03
C TYR A 176 -13.88 -0.38 -8.96
N SER A 177 -13.92 -1.18 -10.02
CA SER A 177 -13.20 -2.47 -10.07
C SER A 177 -11.67 -2.25 -10.00
N PHE A 178 -11.13 -1.19 -10.60
CA PHE A 178 -9.72 -0.83 -10.42
C PHE A 178 -9.44 -0.49 -8.96
N PHE A 179 -10.23 0.39 -8.34
CA PHE A 179 -9.97 0.83 -6.96
C PHE A 179 -10.10 -0.30 -5.93
N ALA A 180 -10.91 -1.31 -6.22
CA ALA A 180 -11.11 -2.46 -5.36
C ALA A 180 -10.23 -3.68 -5.73
N ALA A 181 -9.34 -3.56 -6.72
CA ALA A 181 -8.56 -4.69 -7.23
C ALA A 181 -7.41 -5.14 -6.33
N GLY A 182 -6.87 -4.22 -5.52
CA GLY A 182 -5.74 -4.46 -4.64
C GLY A 182 -6.13 -5.07 -3.30
#